data_AF-A0A924SAJ7-F1
#
_entry.id   AF-A0A924SAJ7-F1
#
_cell.length_a   1.000
_cell.length_b   1.000
_cell.length_c   1.000
_cell.angle_alpha   90.00
_cell.angle_beta   90.00
_cell.angle_gamma   90.00
#
_symmetry.space_group_name_H-M   'P 1'
#
loop_
_entity.id
_entity.type
_entity.pdbx_description
1 polymer ?
#
loop_
_entity_poly.entity_id
_entity_poly.type
_entity_poly.pdbx_seq_one_letter_code
_entity_poly.pdbx_strand_id
1 'polypeptide(L)' 'MPDGETVASIASLYLGNILYAIELAAMSLDASGKADDAVYYRGIGRLLAEAHGRARKESGSSTV' A
#
# COMPACT_ATOMS: atom_id res chain seq x y z
N MET A 1 3.74 -25.58 -12.41
CA MET A 1 3.02 -25.10 -11.20
C MET A 1 1.90 -24.23 -11.72
N PRO A 2 0.63 -24.39 -11.31
CA PRO A 2 -0.38 -23.39 -11.64
C PRO A 2 0.16 -22.04 -11.13
N ASP A 3 0.09 -21.00 -11.93
CA ASP A 3 0.73 -19.70 -11.67
C ASP A 3 0.44 -19.24 -10.24
N GLY A 4 1.43 -19.41 -9.36
CA GLY A 4 1.26 -19.27 -7.92
C GLY A 4 0.87 -17.85 -7.53
N GLU A 5 0.34 -17.70 -6.32
CA GLU A 5 0.03 -16.38 -5.76
C GLU A 5 1.24 -15.43 -5.91
N THR A 6 1.05 -14.32 -6.61
CA THR A 6 2.10 -13.31 -6.77
C THR A 6 2.09 -12.39 -5.55
N VAL A 7 3.24 -11.79 -5.24
CA VAL A 7 3.34 -10.72 -4.22
C VAL A 7 2.30 -9.64 -4.48
N ALA A 8 2.07 -9.27 -5.75
CA ALA A 8 1.06 -8.29 -6.12
C ALA A 8 -0.36 -8.74 -5.75
N SER A 9 -0.73 -10.01 -6.02
CA SER A 9 -2.05 -10.54 -5.66
C SER A 9 -2.29 -10.58 -4.15
N ILE A 10 -1.28 -10.99 -3.38
CA ILE A 10 -1.35 -11.04 -1.91
C ILE A 10 -1.40 -9.63 -1.32
N ALA A 11 -0.53 -8.73 -1.79
CA ALA A 11 -0.48 -7.36 -1.31
C ALA A 11 -1.79 -6.60 -1.60
N SER A 12 -2.43 -6.88 -2.74
CA SER A 12 -3.76 -6.33 -3.07
C SER A 12 -4.82 -6.77 -2.05
N LEU A 13 -4.86 -8.07 -1.72
CA LEU A 13 -5.81 -8.61 -0.74
C LEU A 13 -5.64 -8.00 0.66
N TYR A 14 -4.40 -7.77 1.07
CA TYR A 14 -4.05 -7.28 2.41
C TYR A 14 -3.66 -5.80 2.45
N LEU A 15 -4.00 -5.03 1.41
CA LEU A 15 -3.49 -3.66 1.29
C LEU A 15 -3.85 -2.79 2.50
N GLY A 16 -5.07 -2.91 3.03
CA GLY A 16 -5.47 -2.18 4.24
C GLY A 16 -4.56 -2.45 5.44
N ASN A 17 -4.17 -3.71 5.65
CA ASN A 17 -3.28 -4.12 6.74
C ASN A 17 -1.86 -3.58 6.52
N ILE A 18 -1.38 -3.61 5.27
CA ILE A 18 -0.07 -3.08 4.88
C ILE A 18 -0.03 -1.55 5.11
N LEU A 19 -1.06 -0.83 4.69
CA LEU A 19 -1.16 0.63 4.90
C LEU A 19 -1.18 0.99 6.39
N TYR A 20 -1.91 0.22 7.20
CA TYR A 20 -1.91 0.39 8.64
C TYR A 20 -0.51 0.21 9.25
N ALA A 21 0.21 -0.86 8.87
CA ALA A 21 1.56 -1.12 9.36
C ALA A 21 2.55 -0.01 8.95
N ILE A 22 2.41 0.50 7.73
CA ILE A 22 3.22 1.63 7.24
C ILE A 22 2.96 2.89 8.06
N GLU A 23 1.70 3.23 8.35
CA GLU A 23 1.40 4.41 9.18
C GLU A 23 1.89 4.22 10.62
N LEU A 24 1.73 3.03 11.20
CA LEU A 24 2.25 2.74 12.53
C LEU A 24 3.78 2.92 12.61
N ALA A 25 4.50 2.50 11.57
CA ALA A 25 5.94 2.73 11.45
C ALA A 25 6.26 4.21 11.31
N ALA A 26 5.53 4.95 10.46
CA ALA A 26 5.70 6.39 10.29
C ALA A 26 5.47 7.15 11.61
N MET A 27 4.40 6.85 12.34
CA MET A 27 4.11 7.43 13.66
C MET A 27 5.25 7.15 14.65
N SER A 28 5.81 5.95 14.64
CA SER A 28 6.92 5.58 15.53
C SER A 28 8.21 6.33 15.20
N LEU A 29 8.51 6.50 13.90
CA LEU A 29 9.67 7.27 13.43
C LEU A 29 9.53 8.75 13.81
N ASP A 30 8.36 9.33 13.58
CA ASP A 30 8.03 10.71 13.91
C ASP A 30 8.21 10.96 15.42
N ALA A 31 7.66 10.07 16.25
CA ALA A 31 7.81 10.12 17.71
C ALA A 31 9.27 10.00 18.18
N SER A 32 10.14 9.36 17.39
CA SER A 32 11.58 9.23 17.67
C SER A 32 12.42 10.40 17.15
N GLY A 33 11.79 11.46 16.62
CA GLY A 33 12.47 12.62 16.05
C GLY A 33 13.01 12.40 14.63
N LYS A 34 12.56 11.34 13.93
CA LYS A 34 12.97 11.00 12.57
C LYS A 34 11.88 11.39 11.56
N ALA A 35 11.56 12.68 11.50
CA ALA A 35 10.46 13.19 10.70
C ALA A 35 10.61 12.91 9.19
N ASP A 36 11.83 13.01 8.64
CA ASP A 36 12.08 12.74 7.21
C ASP A 36 11.80 11.26 6.85
N ASP A 37 12.21 10.33 7.72
CA ASP A 37 11.90 8.90 7.55
C ASP A 37 10.39 8.66 7.64
N ALA A 38 9.69 9.32 8.56
CA ALA A 38 8.24 9.22 8.68
C ALA A 38 7.52 9.70 7.41
N VAL A 39 7.96 10.82 6.82
CA VAL A 39 7.44 11.33 5.54
C VAL A 39 7.67 10.31 4.42
N TYR A 40 8.84 9.69 4.37
CA TYR A 40 9.15 8.66 3.38
C TYR A 40 8.20 7.46 3.48
N TYR A 41 7.94 6.94 4.68
CA TYR A 41 6.99 5.84 4.90
C TYR A 41 5.57 6.22 4.46
N ARG A 42 5.09 7.42 4.81
CA ARG A 42 3.78 7.92 4.34
C ARG A 42 3.71 8.03 2.82
N GLY A 43 4.82 8.40 2.18
CA GLY A 43 4.97 8.39 0.72
C GLY A 43 4.74 7.01 0.11
N ILE A 44 5.33 5.95 0.69
CA ILE A 44 5.10 4.57 0.25
C ILE A 44 3.62 4.19 0.39
N GLY A 45 3.01 4.47 1.54
CA GLY A 45 1.60 4.17 1.77
C GLY A 45 0.68 4.85 0.73
N ARG A 46 0.96 6.11 0.41
CA ARG A 46 0.25 6.85 -0.63
C ARG A 46 0.38 6.19 -2.00
N LEU A 47 1.61 5.85 -2.42
CA LEU A 47 1.84 5.21 -3.72
C LEU A 47 1.08 3.90 -3.87
N LEU A 48 1.06 3.07 -2.81
CA LEU A 48 0.33 1.81 -2.79
C LEU A 48 -1.19 2.02 -2.90
N ALA A 49 -1.74 2.94 -2.11
CA ALA A 49 -3.17 3.26 -2.12
C ALA A 49 -3.63 3.80 -3.49
N GLU A 50 -2.84 4.70 -4.10
CA GLU A 50 -3.12 5.25 -5.42
C GLU A 50 -3.06 4.18 -6.51
N ALA A 51 -2.03 3.32 -6.50
CA ALA A 51 -1.89 2.23 -7.47
C ALA A 51 -3.07 1.26 -7.40
N HIS A 52 -3.48 0.86 -6.21
CA HIS A 52 -4.64 -0.01 -6.01
C HIS A 52 -5.96 0.67 -6.42
N GLY A 53 -6.10 1.97 -6.15
CA GLY A 53 -7.25 2.75 -6.62
C GLY A 53 -7.37 2.81 -8.15
N ARG A 54 -6.24 2.90 -8.87
CA ARG A 54 -6.20 2.83 -10.34
C ARG A 54 -6.58 1.44 -10.85
N ALA A 55 -5.97 0.39 -10.30
CA ALA A 55 -6.25 -0.99 -10.68
C ALA A 55 -7.75 -1.34 -10.54
N ARG A 56 -8.39 -0.91 -9.44
CA ARG A 56 -9.83 -1.11 -9.22
C ARG A 56 -10.71 -0.39 -10.25
N LYS A 57 -10.31 0.82 -10.68
CA LYS A 57 -11.04 1.57 -11.72
C LYS A 57 -10.96 0.88 -13.08
N GLU A 58 -9.78 0.36 -13.43
CA GLU A 58 -9.57 -0.40 -14.67
C GLU A 58 -10.41 -1.68 -14.68
N SER A 59 -10.43 -2.44 -13.57
CA SER A 59 -11.27 -3.65 -13.47
C SER A 59 -12.77 -3.35 -13.52
N GLY A 60 -13.22 -2.20 -13.02
CA GLY A 60 -14.62 -1.78 -13.06
C GLY A 60 -15.08 -1.19 -14.40
N SER A 61 -14.15 -0.82 -15.28
CA SER A 61 -14.45 -0.23 -16.60
C SER A 61 -14.66 -1.27 -17.70
N SER A 62 -14.33 -2.55 -17.47
CA SER A 62 -14.48 -3.64 -18.44
C SER A 62 -15.86 -4.34 -18.40
N THR A 63 -16.87 -3.76 -17.75
CA THR A 63 -18.22 -4.34 -17.64
C THR A 63 -19.32 -3.47 -18.27
N VAL A 64 -19.00 -2.67 -19.29
CA VAL A 64 -20.01 -1.93 -20.10
C VAL A 64 -19.81 -2.22 -21.58
#